data_AF-A0A7V4IIY9-F1
#
_entry.id   AF-A0A7V4IIY9-F1
#
_cell.length_a   1.000
_cell.length_b   1.000
_cell.length_c   1.000
_cell.angle_alpha   90.00
_cell.angle_beta   90.00
_cell.angle_gamma   90.00
#
_symmetry.space_group_name_H-M   'P 1'
#
loop_
_entity.id
_entity.type
_entity.pdbx_description
1 polymer ?
#
loop_
_entity_poly.entity_id
_entity_poly.type
_entity_poly.pdbx_seq_one_letter_code
_entity_poly.pdbx_strand_id
1 'polypeptide(L)'
;MVPGQPPAPPAGGQSGHPAPGRAVMSEKQSPAEAPRFLSSRNWLSLAGLVIAVGALFSFVLLFILDTLATASNPYVGILTWFVAPGFLFLGLGLLLLGAWRWRRRYGTPLIPRLHIDLSQPKDRRALAFFACGGVGFLLLSAVGSYHTYHFTESVTFCGQACHTVMKPEMVTYHNGPHARVACVECHIGPGAEWFVKAKISGSYQLYSVAFNKFPRPVPTPVHNLRPARDTCERCHWPEKFVGDFIRNYNYYLGDESNSHHAISMVLKVGGASSRDGIAEGIHWHVNPGHKIEYLATDDKRLVIPWVRMTEADGTVTEFRTKSFTNDPAGYEIRTMDCVDCHNRPAHRYKSPNDAVNLALARGRIDPALPWVKTNAVFVLTRDYHTEAEGVAGIAKLMRERYPDDPRVTPAIAALQDIFTNNFFPEMRASWKAYPEHIGHKDWPGCARCHDDQHFAVGDPKRKIGFNNCAECHIIQAQGTGPQLKELSATGHPFVHPGEEVPDGFLCHDCHGEGK
;
A
#
# COMPACT_ATOMS: atom_id res chain seq x y z
N MET A 1 -23.34 79.03 10.22
CA MET A 1 -23.64 79.91 9.08
C MET A 1 -25.11 79.77 8.74
N VAL A 2 -25.77 80.91 8.82
CA VAL A 2 -27.18 81.29 8.60
C VAL A 2 -27.53 81.17 7.09
N PRO A 3 -28.79 81.24 6.58
CA PRO A 3 -30.13 80.84 7.05
C PRO A 3 -30.99 80.17 5.93
N GLY A 4 -32.30 79.97 6.18
CA GLY A 4 -33.29 79.98 5.09
C GLY A 4 -34.73 79.61 5.51
N GLN A 5 -35.46 80.55 6.11
CA GLN A 5 -36.86 80.44 6.55
C GLN A 5 -37.83 81.06 5.47
N PRO A 6 -39.15 81.18 5.71
CA PRO A 6 -40.30 80.40 5.21
C PRO A 6 -41.14 81.16 4.12
N PRO A 7 -42.43 80.84 3.80
CA PRO A 7 -43.58 81.23 4.63
C PRO A 7 -44.85 80.33 4.61
N ALA A 8 -45.73 80.56 5.60
CA ALA A 8 -47.14 80.12 5.75
C ALA A 8 -48.11 81.07 4.96
N PRO A 9 -49.47 81.15 5.12
CA PRO A 9 -50.46 80.55 6.04
C PRO A 9 -51.83 80.20 5.32
N PRO A 10 -53.07 80.38 5.86
CA PRO A 10 -53.78 79.49 6.80
C PRO A 10 -55.28 79.16 6.47
N ALA A 11 -55.83 78.26 7.30
CA ALA A 11 -57.12 78.31 8.02
C ALA A 11 -58.51 78.21 7.34
N GLY A 12 -59.33 77.37 8.00
CA GLY A 12 -60.80 77.43 8.06
C GLY A 12 -61.34 76.04 8.38
N GLY A 13 -61.99 75.70 9.49
CA GLY A 13 -62.59 76.50 10.56
C GLY A 13 -64.07 76.09 10.72
N GLN A 14 -64.37 75.43 11.85
CA GLN A 14 -65.68 75.37 12.55
C GLN A 14 -66.77 74.46 11.93
N SER A 15 -67.68 73.80 12.65
CA SER A 15 -68.02 73.66 14.08
C SER A 15 -69.29 72.79 14.17
N GLY A 16 -69.57 72.12 15.30
CA GLY A 16 -70.94 71.67 15.60
C GLY A 16 -71.12 70.48 16.55
N HIS A 17 -70.97 70.74 17.85
CA HIS A 17 -71.74 70.27 19.05
C HIS A 17 -72.93 69.28 18.93
N PRO A 18 -73.50 68.75 20.05
CA PRO A 18 -72.90 68.30 21.34
C PRO A 18 -73.60 67.06 22.01
N ALA A 19 -72.98 66.59 23.11
CA ALA A 19 -73.59 66.03 24.35
C ALA A 19 -74.27 64.63 24.34
N PRO A 20 -74.52 63.98 25.52
CA PRO A 20 -73.85 64.04 26.84
C PRO A 20 -73.61 62.64 27.49
N GLY A 21 -73.01 62.63 28.69
CA GLY A 21 -73.28 61.58 29.70
C GLY A 21 -72.07 60.73 30.11
N ARG A 22 -71.53 61.01 31.30
CA ARG A 22 -70.27 60.48 31.84
C ARG A 22 -70.57 59.52 32.99
N ALA A 23 -70.16 58.25 32.89
CA ALA A 23 -70.06 57.33 34.02
C ALA A 23 -68.98 56.25 33.77
N VAL A 24 -67.94 56.29 34.61
CA VAL A 24 -66.93 55.27 35.00
C VAL A 24 -66.69 54.05 34.09
N MET A 25 -65.54 53.99 33.40
CA MET A 25 -64.87 52.75 32.92
C MET A 25 -63.36 53.01 32.77
N SER A 26 -62.50 52.25 33.46
CA SER A 26 -61.81 51.03 32.99
C SER A 26 -60.50 51.33 32.21
N GLU A 27 -59.40 51.08 32.92
CA GLU A 27 -58.12 50.52 32.48
C GLU A 27 -57.71 50.67 31.00
N LYS A 28 -56.70 51.52 30.75
CA LYS A 28 -56.03 51.63 29.46
C LYS A 28 -54.65 50.99 29.54
N GLN A 29 -54.57 49.67 29.34
CA GLN A 29 -53.31 49.00 29.00
C GLN A 29 -53.13 49.02 27.49
N SER A 30 -52.00 49.56 27.05
CA SER A 30 -51.52 49.58 25.66
C SER A 30 -51.34 48.15 25.13
N PRO A 31 -51.61 47.85 23.85
CA PRO A 31 -51.25 46.56 23.28
C PRO A 31 -49.73 46.44 23.28
N ALA A 32 -49.24 45.36 23.88
CA ALA A 32 -47.84 45.00 23.90
C ALA A 32 -47.31 44.78 22.47
N GLU A 33 -46.15 45.35 22.23
CA GLU A 33 -45.28 45.15 21.08
C GLU A 33 -45.08 43.64 20.83
N ALA A 34 -45.41 43.17 19.61
CA ALA A 34 -45.21 41.77 19.23
C ALA A 34 -43.69 41.44 19.23
N PRO A 35 -43.22 40.44 20.00
CA PRO A 35 -41.81 40.13 20.04
C PRO A 35 -41.36 39.54 18.70
N ARG A 36 -40.35 40.16 18.11
CA ARG A 36 -39.59 39.70 16.93
C ARG A 36 -38.90 38.36 17.24
N PHE A 37 -39.62 37.24 17.11
CA PHE A 37 -39.06 35.88 17.18
C PHE A 37 -38.45 35.46 15.83
N LEU A 38 -37.33 36.06 15.46
CA LEU A 38 -36.48 35.59 14.35
C LEU A 38 -35.31 34.70 14.83
N SER A 39 -35.20 34.40 16.13
CA SER A 39 -34.00 33.77 16.74
C SER A 39 -34.24 32.42 17.44
N SER A 40 -35.26 31.66 17.06
CA SER A 40 -35.50 30.34 17.66
C SER A 40 -35.90 29.30 16.62
N ARG A 41 -35.08 29.13 15.58
CA ARG A 41 -35.20 27.98 14.67
C ARG A 41 -34.42 26.79 15.23
N ASN A 42 -35.00 25.61 15.16
CA ASN A 42 -34.34 24.35 15.51
C ASN A 42 -33.32 23.97 14.42
N TRP A 43 -32.19 24.69 14.41
CA TRP A 43 -31.12 24.51 13.43
C TRP A 43 -30.58 23.08 13.39
N LEU A 44 -30.63 22.37 14.52
CA LEU A 44 -30.22 20.97 14.61
C LEU A 44 -31.15 20.05 13.79
N SER A 45 -32.47 20.23 13.91
CA SER A 45 -33.42 19.47 13.09
C SER A 45 -33.42 19.88 11.62
N LEU A 46 -33.19 21.16 11.32
CA LEU A 46 -33.06 21.64 9.95
C LEU A 46 -31.81 21.07 9.26
N ALA A 47 -30.67 21.08 9.96
CA ALA A 47 -29.44 20.46 9.48
C ALA A 47 -29.61 18.94 9.29
N GLY A 48 -30.24 18.26 10.25
CA GLY A 48 -30.58 16.83 10.13
C GLY A 48 -31.46 16.51 8.92
N LEU A 49 -32.46 17.35 8.64
CA LEU A 49 -33.33 17.20 7.46
C LEU A 49 -32.56 17.35 6.15
N VAL A 50 -31.70 18.39 6.04
CA VAL A 50 -30.88 18.62 4.84
C VAL A 50 -29.92 17.44 4.60
N ILE A 51 -29.27 16.95 5.67
CA ILE A 51 -28.38 15.79 5.58
C ILE A 51 -29.16 14.54 5.16
N ALA A 52 -30.32 14.27 5.76
CA ALA A 52 -31.12 13.09 5.43
C ALA A 52 -31.63 13.10 3.98
N VAL A 53 -32.16 14.24 3.51
CA VAL A 53 -32.64 14.38 2.13
C VAL A 53 -31.49 14.30 1.13
N GLY A 54 -30.36 14.95 1.43
CA GLY A 54 -29.15 14.87 0.60
C GLY A 54 -28.58 13.46 0.53
N ALA A 55 -28.55 12.75 1.67
CA ALA A 55 -28.09 11.36 1.73
C ALA A 55 -29.02 10.40 0.98
N LEU A 56 -30.35 10.58 1.09
CA LEU A 56 -31.32 9.80 0.33
C LEU A 56 -31.19 10.03 -1.18
N PHE A 57 -31.01 11.29 -1.60
CA PHE A 57 -30.77 11.59 -3.01
C PHE A 57 -29.47 10.96 -3.50
N SER A 58 -28.38 11.12 -2.75
CA SER A 58 -27.08 10.50 -3.09
C SER A 58 -27.20 8.98 -3.17
N PHE A 59 -27.95 8.34 -2.27
CA PHE A 59 -28.25 6.91 -2.32
C PHE A 59 -28.93 6.54 -3.64
N VAL A 60 -30.01 7.23 -4.01
CA VAL A 60 -30.76 6.96 -5.24
C VAL A 60 -29.91 7.19 -6.49
N LEU A 61 -29.14 8.28 -6.53
CA LEU A 61 -28.25 8.59 -7.64
C LEU A 61 -27.17 7.51 -7.81
N LEU A 62 -26.49 7.15 -6.72
CA LEU A 62 -25.45 6.12 -6.75
C LEU A 62 -26.03 4.75 -7.10
N PHE A 63 -27.23 4.41 -6.62
CA PHE A 63 -27.95 3.20 -7.00
C PHE A 63 -28.25 3.16 -8.51
N ILE A 64 -28.75 4.26 -9.08
CA ILE A 64 -29.02 4.35 -10.53
C ILE A 64 -27.72 4.18 -11.32
N LEU A 65 -26.64 4.86 -10.92
CA LEU A 65 -25.32 4.72 -11.56
C LEU A 65 -24.79 3.28 -11.48
N ASP A 66 -24.96 2.61 -10.34
CA ASP A 66 -24.58 1.21 -10.15
C ASP A 66 -25.34 0.28 -11.11
N THR A 67 -26.66 0.49 -11.26
CA THR A 67 -27.50 -0.34 -12.13
C THR A 67 -27.28 -0.12 -13.63
N LEU A 68 -26.84 1.07 -14.03
CA LEU A 68 -26.61 1.44 -15.44
C LEU A 68 -25.17 1.22 -15.89
N ALA A 69 -24.23 1.05 -14.97
CA ALA A 69 -22.82 0.84 -15.30
C ALA A 69 -22.61 -0.55 -15.92
N THR A 70 -22.05 -0.59 -17.13
CA THR A 70 -21.64 -1.84 -17.81
C THR A 70 -20.43 -2.52 -17.17
N ALA A 71 -19.77 -1.86 -16.22
CA ALA A 71 -18.70 -2.41 -15.39
C ALA A 71 -19.03 -2.15 -13.92
N SER A 72 -19.18 -3.22 -13.13
CA SER A 72 -19.44 -3.13 -11.70
C SER A 72 -18.17 -2.67 -10.98
N ASN A 73 -18.19 -1.43 -10.46
CA ASN A 73 -17.19 -0.99 -9.52
C ASN A 73 -17.68 -1.38 -8.10
N PRO A 74 -17.04 -2.35 -7.41
CA PRO A 74 -17.49 -2.83 -6.09
C PRO A 74 -17.67 -1.71 -5.05
N TYR A 75 -17.02 -0.58 -5.27
CA TYR A 75 -16.99 0.56 -4.36
C TYR A 75 -18.15 1.54 -4.56
N VAL A 76 -18.80 1.54 -5.74
CA VAL A 76 -20.11 2.18 -5.89
C VAL A 76 -21.09 1.49 -4.94
N GLY A 77 -21.04 0.15 -4.86
CA GLY A 77 -21.78 -0.61 -3.86
C GLY A 77 -21.48 -0.17 -2.42
N ILE A 78 -20.24 0.12 -2.05
CA ILE A 78 -19.91 0.57 -0.68
C ILE A 78 -20.50 1.96 -0.39
N LEU A 79 -20.33 2.89 -1.33
CA LEU A 79 -20.86 4.25 -1.19
C LEU A 79 -22.39 4.25 -1.12
N THR A 80 -23.04 3.43 -1.96
CA THR A 80 -24.48 3.25 -2.00
C THR A 80 -25.00 2.53 -0.77
N TRP A 81 -24.42 1.42 -0.35
CA TRP A 81 -25.02 0.54 0.67
C TRP A 81 -24.55 0.83 2.11
N PHE A 82 -23.44 1.54 2.31
CA PHE A 82 -22.92 1.85 3.65
C PHE A 82 -22.82 3.35 3.92
N VAL A 83 -22.18 4.13 3.04
CA VAL A 83 -21.90 5.54 3.31
C VAL A 83 -23.15 6.40 3.22
N ALA A 84 -23.91 6.32 2.13
CA ALA A 84 -25.14 7.09 1.97
C ALA A 84 -26.19 6.74 3.05
N PRO A 85 -26.43 5.46 3.41
CA PRO A 85 -27.28 5.10 4.54
C PRO A 85 -26.74 5.61 5.88
N GLY A 86 -25.42 5.58 6.10
CA GLY A 86 -24.80 6.13 7.31
C GLY A 86 -25.11 7.62 7.51
N PHE A 87 -24.98 8.43 6.45
CA PHE A 87 -25.38 9.84 6.49
C PHE A 87 -26.90 10.02 6.62
N LEU A 88 -27.70 9.15 6.02
CA LEU A 88 -29.16 9.16 6.17
C LEU A 88 -29.57 8.93 7.64
N PHE A 89 -29.00 7.91 8.29
CA PHE A 89 -29.24 7.61 9.71
C PHE A 89 -28.71 8.71 10.62
N LEU A 90 -27.54 9.28 10.33
CA LEU A 90 -27.01 10.44 11.06
C LEU A 90 -27.93 11.65 10.92
N GLY A 91 -28.41 11.95 9.71
CA GLY A 91 -29.34 13.04 9.43
C GLY A 91 -30.67 12.86 10.16
N LEU A 92 -31.25 11.65 10.11
CA LEU A 92 -32.44 11.27 10.87
C LEU A 92 -32.19 11.37 12.38
N GLY A 93 -31.04 10.93 12.87
CA GLY A 93 -30.64 11.02 14.27
C GLY A 93 -30.54 12.46 14.76
N LEU A 94 -29.90 13.34 13.99
CA LEU A 94 -29.84 14.78 14.26
C LEU A 94 -31.23 15.44 14.21
N LEU A 95 -32.08 15.00 13.28
CA LEU A 95 -33.47 15.45 13.18
C LEU A 95 -34.26 15.11 14.44
N LEU A 96 -34.20 13.85 14.88
CA LEU A 96 -34.86 13.35 16.08
C LEU A 96 -34.28 13.97 17.36
N LEU A 97 -32.95 14.10 17.47
CA LEU A 97 -32.28 14.71 18.61
C LEU A 97 -32.62 16.20 18.74
N GLY A 98 -32.63 16.91 17.61
CA GLY A 98 -33.11 18.29 17.55
C GLY A 98 -34.56 18.40 17.98
N ALA A 99 -35.44 17.52 17.50
CA ALA A 99 -36.86 17.52 17.86
C ALA A 99 -37.07 17.22 19.34
N TRP A 100 -36.32 16.26 19.89
CA TRP A 100 -36.36 15.88 21.30
C TRP A 100 -35.85 16.99 22.22
N ARG A 101 -34.68 17.58 21.91
CA ARG A 101 -34.08 18.67 22.70
C ARG A 101 -34.97 19.91 22.67
N TRP A 102 -35.62 20.17 21.53
CA TRP A 102 -36.60 21.24 21.39
C TRP A 102 -37.86 20.99 22.23
N ARG A 103 -38.42 19.77 22.15
CA ARG A 103 -39.61 19.37 22.91
C ARG A 103 -39.36 19.44 24.42
N ARG A 104 -38.17 19.05 24.89
CA ARG A 104 -37.77 19.20 26.29
C ARG A 104 -37.64 20.66 26.74
N ARG A 105 -37.25 21.56 25.84
CA ARG A 105 -36.95 22.97 26.19
C ARG A 105 -38.16 23.89 26.08
N TYR A 106 -39.10 23.58 25.18
CA TYR A 106 -40.24 24.47 24.87
C TYR A 106 -41.62 23.79 24.94
N GLY A 107 -41.71 22.51 25.28
CA GLY A 107 -42.98 21.80 25.52
C GLY A 107 -43.87 21.56 24.29
N THR A 108 -43.60 22.23 23.18
CA THR A 108 -44.38 22.10 21.93
C THR A 108 -43.74 21.08 20.97
N PRO A 109 -44.52 20.17 20.35
CA PRO A 109 -44.07 19.42 19.19
C PRO A 109 -44.02 20.38 18.00
N LEU A 110 -42.86 20.58 17.37
CA LEU A 110 -42.82 21.38 16.15
C LEU A 110 -41.95 20.72 15.08
N ILE A 111 -42.62 20.10 14.13
CA ILE A 111 -42.20 20.19 12.74
C ILE A 111 -42.32 21.67 12.40
N PRO A 112 -41.25 22.40 12.04
CA PRO A 112 -41.39 23.79 11.61
C PRO A 112 -42.48 23.82 10.53
N ARG A 113 -43.54 24.63 10.71
CA ARG A 113 -44.54 24.83 9.66
C ARG A 113 -43.82 25.48 8.48
N LEU A 114 -43.32 24.63 7.59
CA LEU A 114 -42.78 25.01 6.30
C LEU A 114 -44.00 25.35 5.44
N HIS A 115 -44.48 26.58 5.57
CA HIS A 115 -45.62 27.06 4.80
C HIS A 115 -45.11 27.42 3.40
N ILE A 116 -44.98 26.41 2.53
CA ILE A 116 -44.66 26.58 1.11
C ILE A 116 -45.99 26.72 0.38
N ASP A 117 -46.33 27.94 0.00
CA ASP A 117 -47.54 28.20 -0.78
C ASP A 117 -47.20 28.14 -2.27
N LEU A 118 -47.49 26.99 -2.89
CA LEU A 118 -47.29 26.79 -4.33
C LEU A 118 -48.18 27.69 -5.19
N SER A 119 -49.12 28.48 -4.64
CA SER A 119 -49.82 29.51 -5.41
C SER A 119 -48.98 30.78 -5.57
N GLN A 120 -48.01 31.03 -4.70
CA GLN A 120 -47.21 32.25 -4.69
C GLN A 120 -45.94 32.13 -5.56
N PRO A 121 -45.66 33.09 -6.46
CA PRO A 121 -44.51 33.05 -7.36
C PRO A 121 -43.15 33.25 -6.66
N LYS A 122 -43.13 33.73 -5.41
CA LYS A 122 -41.92 33.84 -4.59
C LYS A 122 -41.51 32.48 -4.03
N ASP A 123 -42.46 31.73 -3.46
CA ASP A 123 -42.23 30.39 -2.91
C ASP A 123 -41.88 29.38 -4.01
N ARG A 124 -42.53 29.48 -5.19
CA ARG A 124 -42.14 28.68 -6.38
C ARG A 124 -40.70 28.91 -6.80
N ARG A 125 -40.25 30.17 -6.85
CA ARG A 125 -38.88 30.53 -7.23
C ARG A 125 -37.87 30.09 -6.16
N ALA A 126 -38.19 30.25 -4.89
CA ALA A 126 -37.35 29.80 -3.78
C ALA A 126 -37.21 28.27 -3.76
N LEU A 127 -38.31 27.53 -3.96
CA LEU A 127 -38.30 26.08 -4.06
C LEU A 127 -37.53 25.60 -5.30
N ALA A 128 -37.75 26.22 -6.46
CA ALA A 128 -37.01 25.89 -7.68
C ALA A 128 -35.51 26.15 -7.52
N PHE A 129 -35.12 27.29 -6.93
CA PHE A 129 -33.71 27.59 -6.66
C PHE A 129 -33.09 26.61 -5.65
N PHE A 130 -33.80 26.28 -4.58
CA PHE A 130 -33.35 25.30 -3.60
C PHE A 130 -33.23 23.89 -4.20
N ALA A 131 -34.20 23.48 -5.01
CA ALA A 131 -34.19 22.18 -5.69
C ALA A 131 -33.06 22.11 -6.74
N CYS A 132 -32.92 23.11 -7.61
CA CYS A 132 -31.84 23.17 -8.59
C CYS A 132 -30.47 23.28 -7.92
N GLY A 133 -30.34 24.11 -6.87
CA GLY A 133 -29.11 24.24 -6.09
C GLY A 133 -28.76 22.96 -5.34
N GLY A 134 -29.76 22.27 -4.78
CA GLY A 134 -29.60 20.98 -4.13
C GLY A 134 -29.16 19.89 -5.10
N VAL A 135 -29.83 19.76 -6.24
CA VAL A 135 -29.43 18.82 -7.31
C VAL A 135 -28.02 19.15 -7.81
N GLY A 136 -27.71 20.43 -8.05
CA GLY A 136 -26.38 20.85 -8.47
C GLY A 136 -25.30 20.53 -7.43
N PHE A 137 -25.55 20.84 -6.16
CA PHE A 137 -24.64 20.51 -5.06
C PHE A 137 -24.41 19.00 -4.92
N LEU A 138 -25.48 18.20 -5.03
CA LEU A 138 -25.42 16.74 -4.90
C LEU A 138 -24.72 16.11 -6.10
N LEU A 139 -24.96 16.61 -7.32
CA LEU A 139 -24.24 16.21 -8.52
C LEU A 139 -22.75 16.50 -8.37
N LEU A 140 -22.38 17.72 -7.98
CA LEU A 140 -20.98 18.11 -7.75
C LEU A 140 -20.34 17.27 -6.65
N SER A 141 -21.08 16.97 -5.57
CA SER A 141 -20.60 16.12 -4.49
C SER A 141 -20.38 14.67 -4.93
N ALA A 142 -21.29 14.11 -5.73
CA ALA A 142 -21.17 12.75 -6.25
C ALA A 142 -19.98 12.64 -7.22
N VAL A 143 -19.88 13.56 -8.18
CA VAL A 143 -18.76 13.62 -9.14
C VAL A 143 -17.44 13.85 -8.40
N GLY A 144 -17.40 14.80 -7.47
CA GLY A 144 -16.22 15.10 -6.66
C GLY A 144 -15.77 13.92 -5.80
N SER A 145 -16.71 13.20 -5.19
CA SER A 145 -16.42 12.00 -4.39
C SER A 145 -15.86 10.88 -5.26
N TYR A 146 -16.45 10.65 -6.45
CA TYR A 146 -15.98 9.66 -7.40
C TYR A 146 -14.54 9.93 -7.88
N HIS A 147 -14.25 11.17 -8.28
CA HIS A 147 -12.89 11.55 -8.68
C HIS A 147 -11.88 11.48 -7.53
N THR A 148 -12.27 11.93 -6.33
CA THR A 148 -11.41 11.84 -5.14
C THR A 148 -11.08 10.38 -4.82
N TYR A 149 -12.09 9.51 -4.89
CA TYR A 149 -11.92 8.08 -4.69
C TYR A 149 -10.89 7.50 -5.67
N HIS A 150 -11.09 7.67 -6.98
CA HIS A 150 -10.18 7.16 -8.00
C HIS A 150 -8.76 7.73 -7.88
N PHE A 151 -8.65 9.02 -7.49
CA PHE A 151 -7.36 9.62 -7.22
C PHE A 151 -6.66 8.95 -6.04
N THR A 152 -7.34 8.77 -4.90
CA THR A 152 -6.76 8.16 -3.69
C THR A 152 -6.41 6.67 -3.82
N GLU A 153 -6.74 6.05 -4.95
CA GLU A 153 -6.40 4.66 -5.28
C GLU A 153 -5.44 4.56 -6.47
N SER A 154 -5.00 5.71 -7.01
CA SER A 154 -4.03 5.76 -8.09
C SER A 154 -2.61 5.53 -7.60
N VAL A 155 -1.77 4.99 -8.48
CA VAL A 155 -0.31 4.91 -8.27
C VAL A 155 0.29 6.29 -8.01
N THR A 156 -0.23 7.33 -8.67
CA THR A 156 0.18 8.73 -8.45
C THR A 156 -0.03 9.15 -6.99
N PHE A 157 -1.20 8.88 -6.42
CA PHE A 157 -1.45 9.23 -5.03
C PHE A 157 -0.57 8.41 -4.08
N CYS A 158 -0.53 7.08 -4.25
CA CYS A 158 0.23 6.21 -3.35
C CYS A 158 1.75 6.46 -3.44
N GLY A 159 2.30 6.72 -4.62
CA GLY A 159 3.74 6.80 -4.85
C GLY A 159 4.31 8.22 -4.90
N GLN A 160 3.53 9.23 -5.30
CA GLN A 160 4.04 10.59 -5.54
C GLN A 160 3.54 11.62 -4.53
N ALA A 161 2.38 11.41 -3.88
CA ALA A 161 1.88 12.39 -2.90
C ALA A 161 2.83 12.54 -1.71
N CYS A 162 3.40 11.43 -1.24
CA CYS A 162 4.40 11.40 -0.16
C CYS A 162 5.80 11.11 -0.74
N HIS A 163 6.22 11.88 -1.75
CA HIS A 163 7.37 11.55 -2.59
C HIS A 163 8.64 11.16 -1.81
N THR A 164 9.00 11.82 -0.70
CA THR A 164 10.20 11.46 0.05
C THR A 164 10.13 10.06 0.65
N VAL A 165 9.00 9.74 1.30
CA VAL A 165 8.82 8.47 2.02
C VAL A 165 8.58 7.33 1.04
N MET A 166 7.86 7.61 -0.05
CA MET A 166 7.44 6.61 -1.03
C MET A 166 8.40 6.46 -2.21
N LYS A 167 9.42 7.32 -2.35
CA LYS A 167 10.43 7.22 -3.43
C LYS A 167 11.02 5.81 -3.56
N PRO A 168 11.47 5.13 -2.47
CA PRO A 168 12.06 3.80 -2.60
C PRO A 168 11.10 2.79 -3.22
N GLU A 169 9.86 2.74 -2.72
CA GLU A 169 8.83 1.82 -3.19
C GLU A 169 8.33 2.16 -4.60
N MET A 170 8.23 3.45 -4.94
CA MET A 170 7.77 3.93 -6.25
C MET A 170 8.81 3.69 -7.36
N VAL A 171 10.07 3.96 -7.08
CA VAL A 171 11.17 3.73 -8.03
C VAL A 171 11.34 2.22 -8.27
N THR A 172 11.35 1.42 -7.21
CA THR A 172 11.46 -0.04 -7.35
C THR A 172 10.23 -0.66 -8.01
N TYR A 173 9.02 -0.13 -7.76
CA TYR A 173 7.79 -0.51 -8.46
C TYR A 173 7.91 -0.34 -9.97
N HIS A 174 8.33 0.84 -10.43
CA HIS A 174 8.46 1.13 -11.86
C HIS A 174 9.49 0.25 -12.56
N ASN A 175 10.55 -0.12 -11.85
CA ASN A 175 11.60 -1.00 -12.36
C ASN A 175 11.30 -2.50 -12.16
N GLY A 176 10.19 -2.82 -11.48
CA GLY A 176 9.79 -4.17 -11.09
C GLY A 176 8.87 -4.86 -12.11
N PRO A 177 8.65 -6.18 -11.95
CA PRO A 177 7.77 -6.95 -12.84
C PRO A 177 6.29 -6.57 -12.73
N HIS A 178 5.91 -5.84 -11.67
CA HIS A 178 4.54 -5.41 -11.40
C HIS A 178 4.29 -3.93 -11.73
N ALA A 179 5.17 -3.25 -12.49
CA ALA A 179 5.10 -1.82 -12.81
C ALA A 179 3.80 -1.36 -13.51
N ARG A 180 2.93 -2.29 -13.92
CA ARG A 180 1.65 -2.03 -14.58
C ARG A 180 0.44 -2.49 -13.76
N VAL A 181 0.65 -2.99 -12.55
CA VAL A 181 -0.40 -3.38 -11.61
C VAL A 181 -0.61 -2.24 -10.61
N ALA A 182 -1.83 -1.76 -10.43
CA ALA A 182 -2.07 -0.66 -9.50
C ALA A 182 -1.77 -1.08 -8.05
N CYS A 183 -1.26 -0.16 -7.22
CA CYS A 183 -0.90 -0.43 -5.82
C CYS A 183 -2.07 -1.08 -5.04
N VAL A 184 -3.29 -0.64 -5.33
CA VAL A 184 -4.51 -1.06 -4.64
C VAL A 184 -4.92 -2.50 -4.92
N GLU A 185 -4.47 -3.11 -6.02
CA GLU A 185 -4.74 -4.53 -6.32
C GLU A 185 -4.10 -5.45 -5.28
N CYS A 186 -2.95 -5.03 -4.73
CA CYS A 186 -2.24 -5.77 -3.67
C CYS A 186 -2.53 -5.22 -2.27
N HIS A 187 -2.48 -3.89 -2.09
CA HIS A 187 -2.46 -3.27 -0.75
C HIS A 187 -3.83 -2.88 -0.17
N ILE A 188 -4.88 -2.73 -1.00
CA ILE A 188 -6.23 -2.35 -0.53
C ILE A 188 -7.20 -3.48 -0.80
N GLY A 189 -7.38 -3.89 -2.06
CA GLY A 189 -8.32 -4.94 -2.43
C GLY A 189 -9.79 -4.54 -2.44
N PRO A 190 -10.64 -5.23 -3.21
CA PRO A 190 -12.05 -4.88 -3.32
C PRO A 190 -12.82 -5.14 -2.02
N GLY A 191 -13.89 -4.37 -1.81
CA GLY A 191 -14.89 -4.61 -0.77
C GLY A 191 -14.87 -3.58 0.38
N ALA A 192 -16.00 -3.47 1.07
CA ALA A 192 -16.25 -2.48 2.12
C ALA A 192 -15.25 -2.55 3.27
N GLU A 193 -14.97 -3.76 3.74
CA GLU A 193 -14.11 -3.98 4.89
C GLU A 193 -12.68 -3.50 4.64
N TRP A 194 -12.10 -3.92 3.51
CA TRP A 194 -10.76 -3.55 3.11
C TRP A 194 -10.61 -2.07 2.78
N PHE A 195 -11.63 -1.49 2.14
CA PHE A 195 -11.71 -0.04 1.94
C PHE A 195 -11.61 0.70 3.28
N VAL A 196 -12.44 0.35 4.27
CA VAL A 196 -12.44 1.01 5.58
C VAL A 196 -11.11 0.82 6.30
N LYS A 197 -10.57 -0.41 6.34
CA LYS A 197 -9.25 -0.70 6.91
C LYS A 197 -8.15 0.15 6.28
N ALA A 198 -8.14 0.25 4.95
CA ALA A 198 -7.17 1.03 4.20
C ALA A 198 -7.29 2.53 4.47
N LYS A 199 -8.50 3.09 4.57
CA LYS A 199 -8.67 4.53 4.86
C LYS A 199 -8.31 4.89 6.31
N ILE A 200 -8.61 4.02 7.27
CA ILE A 200 -8.18 4.22 8.68
C ILE A 200 -6.66 4.15 8.77
N SER A 201 -6.05 3.11 8.20
CA SER A 201 -4.58 2.96 8.18
C SER A 201 -3.91 4.12 7.42
N GLY A 202 -4.45 4.51 6.27
CA GLY A 202 -3.96 5.63 5.47
C GLY A 202 -4.06 6.98 6.18
N SER A 203 -5.09 7.20 7.00
CA SER A 203 -5.20 8.41 7.84
C SER A 203 -4.08 8.48 8.88
N TYR A 204 -3.74 7.33 9.49
CA TYR A 204 -2.59 7.24 10.40
C TYR A 204 -1.25 7.43 9.67
N GLN A 205 -1.11 6.90 8.45
CA GLN A 205 0.07 7.12 7.63
C GLN A 205 0.22 8.60 7.25
N LEU A 206 -0.86 9.28 6.86
CA LEU A 206 -0.85 10.72 6.57
C LEU A 206 -0.43 11.54 7.79
N TYR A 207 -0.97 11.22 8.97
CA TYR A 207 -0.53 11.80 10.24
C TYR A 207 0.96 11.54 10.47
N SER A 208 1.42 10.30 10.31
CA SER A 208 2.81 9.91 10.52
C SER A 208 3.76 10.68 9.60
N VAL A 209 3.41 10.85 8.33
CA VAL A 209 4.21 11.64 7.38
C VAL A 209 4.17 13.13 7.73
N ALA A 210 2.99 13.69 8.01
CA ALA A 210 2.84 15.12 8.33
C ALA A 210 3.61 15.55 9.58
N PHE A 211 3.73 14.67 10.58
CA PHE A 211 4.46 14.93 11.82
C PHE A 211 5.85 14.27 11.86
N ASN A 212 6.32 13.68 10.76
CA ASN A 212 7.61 12.99 10.67
C ASN A 212 7.80 11.85 11.71
N LYS A 213 6.72 11.12 12.02
CA LYS A 213 6.65 10.03 13.00
C LYS A 213 6.62 8.66 12.33
N PHE A 214 7.71 8.30 11.64
CA PHE A 214 7.82 7.00 10.99
C PHE A 214 9.26 6.45 11.05
N PRO A 215 9.44 5.11 11.03
CA PRO A 215 10.75 4.49 11.03
C PRO A 215 11.48 4.70 9.69
N ARG A 216 12.80 4.71 9.72
CA ARG A 216 13.67 4.72 8.54
C ARG A 216 14.71 3.61 8.70
N PRO A 217 14.69 2.54 7.90
CA PRO A 217 13.74 2.22 6.84
C PRO A 217 12.33 1.90 7.33
N VAL A 218 11.34 1.94 6.42
CA VAL A 218 9.97 1.46 6.70
C VAL A 218 10.05 -0.04 6.96
N PRO A 219 9.51 -0.57 8.08
CA PRO A 219 9.71 -1.95 8.48
C PRO A 219 8.99 -2.94 7.56
N THR A 220 9.59 -4.11 7.38
CA THR A 220 9.02 -5.27 6.69
C THR A 220 9.17 -6.53 7.55
N PRO A 221 8.27 -7.51 7.45
CA PRO A 221 7.14 -7.63 6.51
C PRO A 221 5.96 -6.71 6.83
N VAL A 222 5.08 -6.48 5.84
CA VAL A 222 3.84 -5.72 6.03
C VAL A 222 2.81 -6.63 6.71
N HIS A 223 2.52 -6.37 7.99
CA HIS A 223 1.60 -7.21 8.79
C HIS A 223 0.14 -7.16 8.34
N ASN A 224 -0.28 -6.08 7.67
CA ASN A 224 -1.65 -5.90 7.20
C ASN A 224 -1.82 -6.19 5.71
N LEU A 225 -0.89 -6.91 5.09
CA LEU A 225 -1.07 -7.34 3.71
C LEU A 225 -2.20 -8.37 3.63
N ARG A 226 -2.98 -8.29 2.57
CA ARG A 226 -4.06 -9.24 2.31
C ARG A 226 -3.49 -10.65 2.07
N PRO A 227 -4.26 -11.71 2.33
CA PRO A 227 -3.86 -13.06 2.01
C PRO A 227 -3.42 -13.21 0.54
N ALA A 228 -2.40 -14.01 0.28
CA ALA A 228 -1.88 -14.25 -1.08
C ALA A 228 -2.97 -14.78 -2.03
N ARG A 229 -3.91 -15.60 -1.52
CA ARG A 229 -5.09 -16.10 -2.24
C ARG A 229 -5.97 -14.99 -2.82
N ASP A 230 -6.09 -13.89 -2.10
CA ASP A 230 -6.94 -12.76 -2.51
C ASP A 230 -6.20 -11.68 -3.32
N THR A 231 -4.88 -11.85 -3.50
CA THR A 231 -3.99 -10.89 -4.16
C THR A 231 -3.20 -11.55 -5.28
N CYS A 232 -2.16 -12.31 -4.94
CA CYS A 232 -1.27 -13.01 -5.86
C CYS A 232 -2.04 -13.98 -6.77
N GLU A 233 -2.98 -14.76 -6.19
CA GLU A 233 -3.62 -15.86 -6.90
C GLU A 233 -4.68 -15.41 -7.93
N ARG A 234 -5.01 -14.12 -7.96
CA ARG A 234 -5.88 -13.54 -9.00
C ARG A 234 -5.20 -13.46 -10.35
N CYS A 235 -3.86 -13.46 -10.37
CA CYS A 235 -3.06 -13.35 -11.59
C CYS A 235 -2.08 -14.51 -11.74
N HIS A 236 -1.61 -15.09 -10.63
CA HIS A 236 -0.76 -16.28 -10.61
C HIS A 236 -1.59 -17.49 -10.21
N TRP A 237 -1.44 -18.64 -10.86
CA TRP A 237 -2.20 -19.84 -10.51
C TRP A 237 -1.25 -20.92 -10.02
N PRO A 238 -0.99 -21.04 -8.70
CA PRO A 238 -0.01 -21.99 -8.17
C PRO A 238 -0.33 -23.44 -8.52
N GLU A 239 -1.62 -23.79 -8.60
CA GLU A 239 -2.06 -25.13 -8.98
C GLU A 239 -1.71 -25.48 -10.44
N LYS A 240 -1.45 -24.50 -11.30
CA LYS A 240 -1.08 -24.76 -12.68
C LYS A 240 0.43 -24.96 -12.78
N PHE A 241 0.84 -26.12 -13.31
CA PHE A 241 2.25 -26.38 -13.59
C PHE A 241 2.78 -25.41 -14.66
N VAL A 242 3.78 -24.61 -14.28
CA VAL A 242 4.40 -23.60 -15.15
C VAL A 242 5.72 -24.08 -15.77
N GLY A 243 6.20 -25.25 -15.37
CA GLY A 243 7.47 -25.82 -15.82
C GLY A 243 8.68 -25.25 -15.09
N ASP A 244 9.83 -25.83 -15.42
CA ASP A 244 11.12 -25.38 -14.90
C ASP A 244 11.65 -24.20 -15.71
N PHE A 245 12.40 -23.32 -15.04
CA PHE A 245 12.94 -22.11 -15.65
C PHE A 245 14.45 -22.16 -15.73
N ILE A 246 15.00 -21.85 -16.91
CA ILE A 246 16.45 -21.63 -17.04
C ILE A 246 16.78 -20.22 -16.53
N ARG A 247 17.73 -20.15 -15.60
CA ARG A 247 18.30 -18.92 -15.05
C ARG A 247 19.77 -18.84 -15.41
N ASN A 248 20.15 -17.73 -16.04
CA ASN A 248 21.53 -17.41 -16.37
C ASN A 248 22.00 -16.26 -15.50
N TYR A 249 23.05 -16.49 -14.72
CA TYR A 249 23.71 -15.48 -13.92
C TYR A 249 25.07 -15.19 -14.52
N ASN A 250 25.37 -13.91 -14.71
CA ASN A 250 26.70 -13.44 -15.14
C ASN A 250 27.33 -12.73 -13.96
N TYR A 251 28.51 -13.18 -13.58
CA TYR A 251 29.33 -12.63 -12.52
C TYR A 251 30.63 -12.09 -13.11
N TYR A 252 31.16 -11.06 -12.45
CA TYR A 252 32.47 -10.53 -12.71
C TYR A 252 33.21 -10.54 -11.37
N LEU A 253 34.41 -11.12 -11.36
CA LEU A 253 35.22 -11.23 -10.15
C LEU A 253 35.85 -9.89 -9.79
N GLY A 254 36.18 -9.76 -8.51
CA GLY A 254 36.79 -8.55 -7.96
C GLY A 254 38.30 -8.49 -8.18
N ASP A 255 38.80 -8.97 -9.31
CA ASP A 255 40.22 -8.98 -9.71
C ASP A 255 40.53 -7.87 -10.73
N GLU A 256 41.81 -7.72 -11.09
CA GLU A 256 42.25 -6.66 -12.01
C GLU A 256 41.57 -6.74 -13.38
N SER A 257 41.42 -7.96 -13.92
CA SER A 257 40.79 -8.22 -15.22
C SER A 257 39.27 -8.24 -15.19
N ASN A 258 38.65 -8.15 -14.01
CA ASN A 258 37.21 -8.34 -13.81
C ASN A 258 36.73 -9.64 -14.46
N SER A 259 37.39 -10.76 -14.13
CA SER A 259 37.20 -12.04 -14.81
C SER A 259 35.73 -12.44 -14.85
N HIS A 260 35.22 -12.73 -16.05
CA HIS A 260 33.83 -13.15 -16.22
C HIS A 260 33.65 -14.58 -15.75
N HIS A 261 32.57 -14.85 -15.02
CA HIS A 261 32.13 -16.20 -14.64
C HIS A 261 30.61 -16.27 -14.77
N ALA A 262 30.07 -17.28 -15.42
CA ALA A 262 28.62 -17.44 -15.54
C ALA A 262 28.14 -18.78 -14.97
N ILE A 263 26.87 -18.80 -14.57
CA ILE A 263 26.18 -19.99 -14.12
C ILE A 263 24.85 -20.07 -14.86
N SER A 264 24.63 -21.16 -15.59
CA SER A 264 23.34 -21.53 -16.18
C SER A 264 22.75 -22.66 -15.37
N MET A 265 21.56 -22.45 -14.82
CA MET A 265 20.87 -23.44 -14.00
C MET A 265 19.40 -23.56 -14.37
N VAL A 266 18.85 -24.76 -14.23
CA VAL A 266 17.41 -25.02 -14.28
C VAL A 266 16.89 -24.90 -12.86
N LEU A 267 16.02 -23.92 -12.62
CA LEU A 267 15.27 -23.77 -11.39
C LEU A 267 14.01 -24.63 -11.48
N LYS A 268 13.86 -25.58 -10.55
CA LYS A 268 12.70 -26.46 -10.43
C LYS A 268 11.54 -25.71 -9.80
N VAL A 269 10.94 -24.81 -10.55
CA VAL A 269 9.78 -24.03 -10.08
C VAL A 269 8.58 -24.96 -9.91
N GLY A 270 8.39 -25.86 -10.87
CA GLY A 270 7.34 -26.87 -10.87
C GLY A 270 5.93 -26.28 -10.79
N GLY A 271 5.06 -26.93 -10.01
CA GLY A 271 3.67 -26.51 -9.81
C GLY A 271 2.89 -27.48 -8.95
N ALA A 272 1.68 -27.05 -8.56
CA ALA A 272 0.86 -27.73 -7.56
C ALA A 272 -0.46 -28.29 -8.13
N SER A 273 -0.42 -29.03 -9.24
CA SER A 273 -1.65 -29.55 -9.85
C SER A 273 -2.26 -30.62 -8.96
N SER A 274 -3.31 -30.23 -8.23
CA SER A 274 -4.14 -31.14 -7.44
C SER A 274 -4.90 -32.14 -8.32
N ARG A 275 -5.16 -31.80 -9.58
CA ARG A 275 -5.89 -32.64 -10.54
C ARG A 275 -5.04 -33.78 -11.10
N ASP A 276 -3.76 -33.52 -11.35
CA ASP A 276 -2.85 -34.50 -11.95
C ASP A 276 -1.99 -35.23 -10.90
N GLY A 277 -2.07 -34.81 -9.62
CA GLY A 277 -1.30 -35.36 -8.51
C GLY A 277 0.19 -35.00 -8.55
N ILE A 278 0.61 -34.13 -9.48
CA ILE A 278 2.00 -33.70 -9.64
C ILE A 278 2.19 -32.42 -8.83
N ALA A 279 2.70 -32.59 -7.62
CA ALA A 279 3.16 -31.53 -6.75
C ALA A 279 4.69 -31.60 -6.69
N GLU A 280 5.37 -30.85 -7.56
CA GLU A 280 6.81 -30.94 -7.71
C GLU A 280 7.46 -29.56 -7.75
N GLY A 281 8.75 -29.50 -7.43
CA GLY A 281 9.51 -28.26 -7.39
C GLY A 281 9.16 -27.34 -6.22
N ILE A 282 9.62 -26.10 -6.30
CA ILE A 282 9.54 -25.12 -5.20
C ILE A 282 8.08 -24.72 -4.91
N HIS A 283 7.19 -24.69 -5.91
CA HIS A 283 5.78 -24.36 -5.70
C HIS A 283 4.97 -25.46 -5.00
N TRP A 284 5.57 -26.61 -4.72
CA TRP A 284 4.97 -27.62 -3.84
C TRP A 284 4.45 -26.97 -2.55
N HIS A 285 5.21 -26.08 -1.90
CA HIS A 285 4.86 -25.41 -0.63
C HIS A 285 3.50 -24.71 -0.57
N VAL A 286 2.95 -24.29 -1.72
CA VAL A 286 1.67 -23.58 -1.82
C VAL A 286 0.57 -24.44 -2.45
N ASN A 287 0.79 -25.76 -2.51
CA ASN A 287 -0.20 -26.69 -3.04
C ASN A 287 -1.42 -26.78 -2.11
N PRO A 288 -2.66 -26.67 -2.62
CA PRO A 288 -3.86 -26.85 -1.81
C PRO A 288 -3.99 -28.22 -1.14
N GLY A 289 -3.32 -29.24 -1.69
CA GLY A 289 -3.35 -30.63 -1.22
C GLY A 289 -2.57 -30.87 0.07
N HIS A 290 -1.70 -29.96 0.50
CA HIS A 290 -1.08 -30.03 1.82
C HIS A 290 -0.99 -28.64 2.43
N LYS A 291 -0.63 -28.58 3.71
CA LYS A 291 -0.57 -27.34 4.45
C LYS A 291 0.75 -27.26 5.20
N ILE A 292 1.53 -26.24 4.87
CA ILE A 292 2.77 -25.92 5.59
C ILE A 292 2.48 -24.79 6.56
N GLU A 293 2.78 -25.03 7.82
CA GLU A 293 2.72 -24.05 8.89
C GLU A 293 4.11 -23.89 9.49
N TYR A 294 4.43 -22.68 9.91
CA TYR A 294 5.69 -22.39 10.55
C TYR A 294 5.52 -21.33 11.63
N LEU A 295 6.51 -21.30 12.51
CA LEU A 295 6.64 -20.34 13.58
C LEU A 295 7.98 -19.64 13.40
N ALA A 296 8.00 -18.32 13.51
CA ALA A 296 9.23 -17.54 13.54
C ALA A 296 9.42 -16.90 14.91
N THR A 297 10.67 -16.78 15.37
CA THR A 297 11.01 -16.15 16.65
C THR A 297 11.46 -14.70 16.52
N ASP A 298 11.63 -14.21 15.30
CA ASP A 298 11.98 -12.83 14.98
C ASP A 298 10.92 -12.16 14.08
N ASP A 299 10.81 -10.83 14.18
CA ASP A 299 9.82 -10.05 13.41
C ASP A 299 10.05 -10.12 11.88
N LYS A 300 11.31 -10.27 11.43
CA LYS A 300 11.65 -10.37 10.00
C LYS A 300 11.37 -11.77 9.43
N ARG A 301 11.00 -12.73 10.27
CA ARG A 301 10.71 -14.14 9.92
C ARG A 301 11.92 -14.85 9.29
N LEU A 302 13.12 -14.56 9.78
CA LEU A 302 14.37 -15.17 9.32
C LEU A 302 14.75 -16.42 10.13
N VAL A 303 14.33 -16.51 11.38
CA VAL A 303 14.60 -17.62 12.29
C VAL A 303 13.33 -18.44 12.46
N ILE A 304 13.28 -19.58 11.78
CA ILE A 304 12.15 -20.51 11.81
C ILE A 304 12.63 -21.77 12.53
N PRO A 305 12.32 -21.96 13.82
CA PRO A 305 12.77 -23.16 14.53
C PRO A 305 11.79 -24.32 14.50
N TRP A 306 10.56 -24.10 14.02
CA TRP A 306 9.47 -25.08 14.01
C TRP A 306 8.68 -24.98 12.71
N VAL A 307 8.40 -26.15 12.12
CA VAL A 307 7.58 -26.32 10.91
C VAL A 307 6.63 -27.49 11.11
N ARG A 308 5.38 -27.34 10.69
CA ARG A 308 4.39 -28.43 10.63
C ARG A 308 3.90 -28.60 9.21
N MET A 309 3.94 -29.84 8.76
CA MET A 309 3.43 -30.27 7.46
C MET A 309 2.22 -31.17 7.69
N THR A 310 1.09 -30.79 7.10
CA THR A 310 -0.13 -31.60 7.07
C THR A 310 -0.41 -32.03 5.64
N GLU A 311 -0.36 -33.33 5.37
CA GLU A 311 -0.62 -33.92 4.05
C GLU A 311 -2.12 -33.98 3.72
N ALA A 312 -2.44 -34.36 2.47
CA ALA A 312 -3.82 -34.47 1.98
C ALA A 312 -4.68 -35.49 2.76
N ASP A 313 -4.04 -36.54 3.27
CA ASP A 313 -4.67 -37.60 4.06
C ASP A 313 -4.84 -37.22 5.55
N GLY A 314 -4.38 -36.02 5.93
CA GLY A 314 -4.41 -35.52 7.31
C GLY A 314 -3.20 -35.93 8.14
N THR A 315 -2.23 -36.65 7.58
CA THR A 315 -0.98 -37.00 8.27
C THR A 315 -0.22 -35.73 8.64
N VAL A 316 0.08 -35.57 9.93
CA VAL A 316 0.83 -34.42 10.45
C VAL A 316 2.25 -34.85 10.78
N THR A 317 3.23 -34.14 10.23
CA THR A 317 4.63 -34.24 10.63
C THR A 317 5.09 -32.89 11.17
N GLU A 318 5.58 -32.86 12.40
CA GLU A 318 6.23 -31.69 12.98
C GLU A 318 7.75 -31.82 12.87
N PHE A 319 8.42 -30.73 12.55
CA PHE A 319 9.86 -30.60 12.50
C PHE A 319 10.33 -29.52 13.46
N ARG A 320 11.41 -29.78 14.19
CA ARG A 320 12.00 -28.85 15.16
C ARG A 320 13.50 -28.82 15.04
N THR A 321 14.06 -27.63 15.20
CA THR A 321 15.50 -27.47 15.48
C THR A 321 15.82 -28.02 16.86
N LYS A 322 17.03 -28.57 17.05
CA LYS A 322 17.45 -29.16 18.33
C LYS A 322 17.42 -28.18 19.50
N SER A 323 17.64 -26.89 19.23
CA SER A 323 17.67 -25.82 20.23
C SER A 323 16.28 -25.34 20.66
N PHE A 324 15.22 -25.69 19.93
CA PHE A 324 13.88 -25.20 20.20
C PHE A 324 13.07 -26.21 21.04
N THR A 325 12.89 -25.87 22.31
CA THR A 325 12.17 -26.69 23.30
C THR A 325 10.85 -26.08 23.76
N ASN A 326 10.53 -24.86 23.32
CA ASN A 326 9.32 -24.17 23.72
C ASN A 326 8.07 -24.82 23.13
N ASP A 327 6.92 -24.59 23.78
CA ASP A 327 5.63 -24.98 23.25
C ASP A 327 5.22 -24.05 22.08
N PRO A 328 5.01 -24.59 20.87
CA PRO A 328 4.55 -23.80 19.72
C PRO A 328 3.22 -23.08 19.95
N ALA A 329 2.36 -23.56 20.86
CA ALA A 329 1.05 -22.94 21.14
C ALA A 329 1.15 -21.52 21.72
N GLY A 330 2.31 -21.14 22.27
CA GLY A 330 2.56 -19.79 22.80
C GLY A 330 2.89 -18.73 21.73
N TYR A 331 2.92 -19.10 20.45
CA TYR A 331 3.39 -18.24 19.36
C TYR A 331 2.34 -18.08 18.25
N GLU A 332 2.53 -17.07 17.42
CA GLU A 332 1.77 -16.94 16.17
C GLU A 332 2.23 -18.01 15.17
N ILE A 333 1.33 -18.97 14.89
CA ILE A 333 1.56 -19.98 13.85
C ILE A 333 1.01 -19.44 12.53
N ARG A 334 1.89 -19.31 11.54
CA ARG A 334 1.54 -18.82 10.21
C ARG A 334 1.43 -19.98 9.23
N THR A 335 0.40 -19.95 8.39
CA THR A 335 0.34 -20.82 7.21
C THR A 335 1.17 -20.18 6.11
N MET A 336 2.07 -20.96 5.51
CA MET A 336 2.94 -20.51 4.44
C MET A 336 2.12 -20.09 3.21
N ASP A 337 2.45 -18.95 2.64
CA ASP A 337 1.85 -18.42 1.42
C ASP A 337 2.89 -17.87 0.44
N CYS A 338 2.43 -17.31 -0.68
CA CYS A 338 3.32 -16.81 -1.73
C CYS A 338 4.32 -15.77 -1.24
N VAL A 339 3.97 -14.92 -0.26
CA VAL A 339 4.84 -13.81 0.18
C VAL A 339 5.88 -14.24 1.19
N ASP A 340 5.81 -15.47 1.71
CA ASP A 340 6.86 -16.01 2.58
C ASP A 340 8.12 -16.36 1.77
N CYS A 341 7.97 -16.63 0.47
CA CYS A 341 9.04 -16.85 -0.51
C CYS A 341 9.22 -15.66 -1.48
N HIS A 342 8.14 -15.08 -2.00
CA HIS A 342 8.14 -13.89 -2.85
C HIS A 342 7.85 -12.63 -2.04
N ASN A 343 8.68 -12.37 -1.03
CA ASN A 343 8.44 -11.30 -0.04
C ASN A 343 8.56 -9.88 -0.60
N ARG A 344 9.15 -9.73 -1.80
CA ARG A 344 9.25 -8.45 -2.54
C ARG A 344 8.92 -8.64 -4.01
N PRO A 345 7.66 -8.87 -4.40
CA PRO A 345 7.31 -9.16 -5.78
C PRO A 345 7.37 -7.89 -6.67
N ALA A 346 7.08 -6.72 -6.11
CA ALA A 346 7.02 -5.45 -6.84
C ALA A 346 8.17 -4.48 -6.48
N HIS A 347 8.69 -4.54 -5.26
CA HIS A 347 9.61 -3.53 -4.70
C HIS A 347 10.99 -4.12 -4.41
N ARG A 348 11.68 -4.56 -5.47
CA ARG A 348 12.96 -5.27 -5.38
C ARG A 348 14.14 -4.31 -5.40
N TYR A 349 15.03 -4.46 -4.43
CA TYR A 349 16.32 -3.76 -4.37
C TYR A 349 17.41 -4.71 -4.85
N LYS A 350 18.20 -4.30 -5.84
CA LYS A 350 19.36 -5.09 -6.27
C LYS A 350 20.53 -4.83 -5.34
N SER A 351 21.25 -5.89 -4.96
CA SER A 351 22.55 -5.72 -4.31
C SER A 351 23.52 -5.04 -5.28
N PRO A 352 24.50 -4.27 -4.78
CA PRO A 352 25.50 -3.61 -5.63
C PRO A 352 26.28 -4.63 -6.45
N ASN A 353 26.50 -5.83 -5.90
CA ASN A 353 27.11 -6.92 -6.64
C ASN A 353 26.30 -7.29 -7.88
N ASP A 354 25.00 -7.57 -7.72
CA ASP A 354 24.12 -7.97 -8.82
C ASP A 354 23.89 -6.83 -9.82
N ALA A 355 23.74 -5.59 -9.33
CA ALA A 355 23.53 -4.42 -10.17
C ALA A 355 24.77 -4.09 -11.03
N VAL A 356 25.96 -4.15 -10.46
CA VAL A 356 27.23 -3.92 -11.18
C VAL A 356 27.51 -5.07 -12.15
N ASN A 357 27.28 -6.32 -11.76
CA ASN A 357 27.41 -7.46 -12.66
C ASN A 357 26.51 -7.33 -13.89
N LEU A 358 25.27 -6.90 -13.70
CA LEU A 358 24.34 -6.66 -14.79
C LEU A 358 24.80 -5.50 -15.69
N ALA A 359 25.37 -4.44 -15.12
CA ALA A 359 25.88 -3.31 -15.89
C ALA A 359 27.13 -3.67 -16.72
N LEU A 360 28.05 -4.47 -16.17
CA LEU A 360 29.20 -5.04 -16.87
C LEU A 360 28.75 -5.98 -18.00
N ALA A 361 27.83 -6.91 -17.70
CA ALA A 361 27.28 -7.84 -18.69
C ALA A 361 26.58 -7.15 -19.87
N ARG A 362 26.02 -5.95 -19.64
CA ARG A 362 25.35 -5.14 -20.67
C ARG A 362 26.28 -4.12 -21.34
N GLY A 363 27.56 -4.09 -21.00
CA GLY A 363 28.52 -3.12 -21.55
C GLY A 363 28.25 -1.66 -21.14
N ARG A 364 27.44 -1.42 -20.09
CA ARG A 364 27.24 -0.06 -19.53
C ARG A 364 28.46 0.40 -18.73
N ILE A 365 29.23 -0.57 -18.21
CA ILE A 365 30.54 -0.37 -17.61
C ILE A 365 31.51 -1.22 -18.43
N ASP A 366 32.61 -0.65 -18.89
CA ASP A 366 33.62 -1.38 -19.65
C ASP A 366 34.46 -2.26 -18.70
N PRO A 367 34.43 -3.61 -18.83
CA PRO A 367 35.21 -4.50 -17.99
C PRO A 367 36.73 -4.39 -18.23
N ALA A 368 37.17 -3.72 -19.28
CA ALA A 368 38.60 -3.45 -19.52
C ALA A 368 39.15 -2.30 -18.66
N LEU A 369 38.31 -1.67 -17.83
CA LEU A 369 38.78 -0.80 -16.75
C LEU A 369 39.31 -1.67 -15.59
N PRO A 370 40.60 -1.57 -15.23
CA PRO A 370 41.18 -2.42 -14.19
C PRO A 370 40.44 -2.30 -12.86
N TRP A 371 40.13 -3.42 -12.21
CA TRP A 371 39.44 -3.47 -10.90
C TRP A 371 38.07 -2.76 -10.84
N VAL A 372 37.43 -2.49 -11.98
CA VAL A 372 36.18 -1.70 -12.03
C VAL A 372 35.05 -2.33 -11.26
N LYS A 373 34.99 -3.67 -11.20
CA LYS A 373 34.00 -4.40 -10.40
C LYS A 373 34.09 -4.03 -8.91
N THR A 374 35.28 -4.14 -8.33
CA THR A 374 35.54 -3.85 -6.92
C THR A 374 35.37 -2.35 -6.64
N ASN A 375 35.90 -1.50 -7.51
CA ASN A 375 35.79 -0.04 -7.37
C ASN A 375 34.34 0.44 -7.47
N ALA A 376 33.54 -0.11 -8.38
CA ALA A 376 32.12 0.18 -8.52
C ALA A 376 31.33 -0.18 -7.25
N VAL A 377 31.52 -1.40 -6.73
CA VAL A 377 30.86 -1.83 -5.49
C VAL A 377 31.28 -0.95 -4.32
N PHE A 378 32.58 -0.61 -4.21
CA PHE A 378 33.11 0.28 -3.19
C PHE A 378 32.45 1.66 -3.19
N VAL A 379 32.35 2.32 -4.35
CA VAL A 379 31.79 3.69 -4.42
C VAL A 379 30.29 3.72 -4.18
N LEU A 380 29.56 2.65 -4.55
CA LEU A 380 28.12 2.52 -4.31
C LEU A 380 27.78 2.25 -2.84
N THR A 381 28.69 1.64 -2.10
CA THR A 381 28.44 1.19 -0.71
C THR A 381 28.95 2.15 0.35
N ARG A 382 29.42 3.34 -0.06
CA ARG A 382 29.77 4.41 0.87
C ARG A 382 28.56 4.88 1.66
N ASP A 383 28.83 5.41 2.85
CA ASP A 383 27.81 6.01 3.71
C ASP A 383 27.50 7.42 3.20
N TYR A 384 26.45 7.53 2.37
CA TYR A 384 25.91 8.79 1.90
C TYR A 384 24.64 9.10 2.69
N HIS A 385 24.39 10.38 2.99
CA HIS A 385 23.21 10.82 3.72
C HIS A 385 22.09 11.34 2.81
N THR A 386 22.41 11.74 1.58
CA THR A 386 21.44 12.17 0.57
C THR A 386 21.74 11.59 -0.79
N GLU A 387 20.73 11.54 -1.66
CA GLU A 387 20.93 11.12 -3.06
C GLU A 387 21.95 12.01 -3.78
N ALA A 388 21.84 13.34 -3.62
CA ALA A 388 22.73 14.30 -4.28
C ALA A 388 24.20 14.09 -3.86
N GLU A 389 24.43 13.83 -2.58
CA GLU A 389 25.75 13.50 -2.05
C GLU A 389 26.29 12.21 -2.67
N GLY A 390 25.47 11.16 -2.75
CA GLY A 390 25.88 9.89 -3.36
C GLY A 390 26.22 10.01 -4.83
N VAL A 391 25.39 10.72 -5.60
CA VAL A 391 25.62 10.97 -7.03
C VAL A 391 26.93 11.74 -7.25
N ALA A 392 27.19 12.79 -6.46
CA ALA A 392 28.42 13.57 -6.55
C ALA A 392 29.65 12.78 -6.06
N GLY A 393 29.50 12.03 -4.97
CA GLY A 393 30.55 11.20 -4.36
C GLY A 393 31.02 10.09 -5.29
N ILE A 394 30.09 9.38 -5.94
CA ILE A 394 30.38 8.36 -6.96
C ILE A 394 31.23 8.97 -8.09
N ALA A 395 30.80 10.11 -8.64
CA ALA A 395 31.51 10.75 -9.74
C ALA A 395 32.92 11.20 -9.34
N LYS A 396 33.07 11.77 -8.14
CA LYS A 396 34.37 12.17 -7.60
C LYS A 396 35.31 10.97 -7.44
N LEU A 397 34.87 9.95 -6.69
CA LEU A 397 35.69 8.79 -6.34
C LEU A 397 36.08 7.94 -7.55
N MET A 398 35.24 7.89 -8.58
CA MET A 398 35.57 7.17 -9.83
C MET A 398 36.60 7.92 -10.66
N ARG A 399 36.50 9.26 -10.77
CA ARG A 399 37.51 10.06 -11.48
C ARG A 399 38.88 10.02 -10.79
N GLU A 400 38.90 9.99 -9.46
CA GLU A 400 40.14 9.83 -8.69
C GLU A 400 40.82 8.49 -8.94
N ARG A 401 40.04 7.42 -9.17
CA ARG A 401 40.57 6.06 -9.45
C ARG A 401 41.01 5.85 -10.88
N TYR A 402 40.36 6.52 -11.83
CA TYR A 402 40.62 6.41 -13.26
C TYR A 402 40.89 7.79 -13.86
N PRO A 403 42.00 8.44 -13.48
CA PRO A 403 42.37 9.72 -14.07
C PRO A 403 42.63 9.53 -15.58
N ASP A 404 42.13 10.49 -16.37
CA ASP A 404 42.35 10.57 -17.83
C ASP A 404 41.82 9.39 -18.67
N ASP A 405 41.06 8.44 -18.09
CA ASP A 405 40.44 7.34 -18.84
C ASP A 405 39.03 7.74 -19.33
N PRO A 406 38.78 7.84 -20.65
CA PRO A 406 37.48 8.26 -21.17
C PRO A 406 36.34 7.29 -20.82
N ARG A 407 36.66 6.01 -20.57
CA ARG A 407 35.67 4.96 -20.22
C ARG A 407 35.06 5.18 -18.84
N VAL A 408 35.69 6.00 -17.97
CA VAL A 408 35.16 6.32 -16.64
C VAL A 408 33.84 7.09 -16.73
N THR A 409 33.63 7.89 -17.77
CA THR A 409 32.44 8.76 -17.88
C THR A 409 31.15 7.94 -18.06
N PRO A 410 31.07 6.98 -18.99
CA PRO A 410 29.95 6.03 -19.05
C PRO A 410 29.78 5.22 -17.76
N ALA A 411 30.89 4.78 -17.15
CA ALA A 411 30.83 4.01 -15.90
C ALA A 411 30.21 4.82 -14.75
N ILE A 412 30.58 6.10 -14.60
CA ILE A 412 29.97 7.00 -13.61
C ILE A 412 28.46 7.12 -13.85
N ALA A 413 28.03 7.36 -15.10
CA ALA A 413 26.61 7.47 -15.42
C ALA A 413 25.85 6.17 -15.07
N ALA A 414 26.42 5.00 -15.36
CA ALA A 414 25.84 3.71 -15.01
C ALA A 414 25.74 3.51 -13.49
N LEU A 415 26.77 3.90 -12.73
CA LEU A 415 26.78 3.77 -11.27
C LEU A 415 25.82 4.76 -10.60
N GLN A 416 25.70 5.99 -11.10
CA GLN A 416 24.72 6.94 -10.62
C GLN A 416 23.29 6.43 -10.87
N ASP A 417 23.02 5.86 -12.06
CA ASP A 417 21.74 5.22 -12.36
C ASP A 417 21.46 4.03 -11.43
N ILE A 418 22.44 3.17 -11.18
CA ILE A 418 22.30 2.08 -10.19
C ILE A 418 21.95 2.64 -8.81
N PHE A 419 22.65 3.70 -8.38
CA PHE A 419 22.48 4.33 -7.08
C PHE A 419 21.06 4.88 -6.91
N THR A 420 20.60 5.74 -7.82
CA THR A 420 19.28 6.39 -7.74
C THR A 420 18.11 5.41 -7.84
N ASN A 421 18.34 4.20 -8.36
CA ASN A 421 17.31 3.17 -8.50
C ASN A 421 17.30 2.11 -7.39
N ASN A 422 18.31 2.04 -6.52
CA ASN A 422 18.45 0.96 -5.52
C ASN A 422 18.87 1.43 -4.12
N PHE A 423 19.36 2.66 -3.98
CA PHE A 423 19.89 3.20 -2.72
C PHE A 423 19.18 4.50 -2.40
N PHE A 424 18.51 4.56 -1.26
CA PHE A 424 17.72 5.71 -0.82
C PHE A 424 18.18 6.16 0.56
N PRO A 425 19.29 6.93 0.64
CA PRO A 425 19.89 7.40 1.89
C PRO A 425 18.91 8.03 2.88
N GLU A 426 18.03 8.90 2.40
CA GLU A 426 17.08 9.67 3.20
C GLU A 426 16.07 8.76 3.93
N MET A 427 15.78 7.60 3.34
CA MET A 427 14.91 6.58 3.91
C MET A 427 15.68 5.39 4.49
N ARG A 428 17.01 5.39 4.44
CA ARG A 428 17.87 4.26 4.83
C ARG A 428 17.43 2.95 4.17
N ALA A 429 16.89 3.04 2.96
CA ALA A 429 16.33 1.91 2.22
C ALA A 429 17.32 1.45 1.14
N SER A 430 17.69 0.17 1.21
CA SER A 430 18.53 -0.51 0.22
C SER A 430 18.41 -2.03 0.43
N TRP A 431 19.12 -2.80 -0.40
CA TRP A 431 19.24 -4.26 -0.25
C TRP A 431 19.69 -4.70 1.16
N LYS A 432 20.47 -3.88 1.88
CA LYS A 432 20.96 -4.19 3.24
C LYS A 432 19.82 -4.27 4.25
N ALA A 433 18.86 -3.34 4.15
CA ALA A 433 17.76 -3.22 5.10
C ALA A 433 16.71 -4.33 4.94
N TYR A 434 16.65 -4.92 3.75
CA TYR A 434 15.46 -5.61 3.27
C TYR A 434 15.80 -7.01 2.76
N PRO A 435 15.39 -8.06 3.51
CA PRO A 435 15.55 -9.44 3.08
C PRO A 435 14.85 -9.73 1.75
N GLU A 436 15.43 -10.64 0.98
CA GLU A 436 14.87 -11.19 -0.26
C GLU A 436 14.92 -12.72 -0.16
N HIS A 437 13.78 -13.39 -0.32
CA HIS A 437 13.66 -14.82 0.00
C HIS A 437 13.71 -15.76 -1.21
N ILE A 438 13.82 -15.21 -2.43
CA ILE A 438 13.81 -16.01 -3.68
C ILE A 438 15.14 -16.72 -4.01
N GLY A 439 16.10 -16.72 -3.09
CA GLY A 439 17.41 -17.35 -3.24
C GLY A 439 18.17 -17.38 -1.92
N HIS A 440 19.37 -17.98 -1.89
CA HIS A 440 20.16 -18.20 -0.68
C HIS A 440 21.56 -17.53 -0.69
N LYS A 441 21.82 -16.63 -1.65
CA LYS A 441 23.12 -15.94 -1.81
C LYS A 441 23.28 -14.76 -0.85
N ASP A 442 22.43 -13.75 -0.95
CA ASP A 442 22.54 -12.52 -0.16
C ASP A 442 21.74 -12.59 1.16
N TRP A 443 20.76 -13.50 1.22
CA TRP A 443 19.93 -13.76 2.39
C TRP A 443 19.65 -15.27 2.47
N PRO A 444 19.24 -15.82 3.62
CA PRO A 444 19.03 -17.27 3.77
C PRO A 444 17.93 -17.84 2.86
N GLY A 445 16.85 -17.06 2.60
CA GLY A 445 15.74 -17.48 1.74
C GLY A 445 15.13 -18.83 2.12
N CYS A 446 15.21 -19.83 1.25
CA CYS A 446 14.73 -21.19 1.51
C CYS A 446 15.50 -21.89 2.65
N ALA A 447 16.76 -21.51 2.87
CA ALA A 447 17.63 -22.10 3.88
C ALA A 447 17.21 -21.77 5.33
N ARG A 448 16.14 -20.98 5.52
CA ARG A 448 15.53 -20.75 6.84
C ARG A 448 14.84 -22.00 7.40
N CYS A 449 14.40 -22.92 6.53
CA CYS A 449 13.81 -24.20 6.90
C CYS A 449 14.63 -25.38 6.37
N HIS A 450 15.26 -25.21 5.21
CA HIS A 450 16.15 -26.21 4.61
C HIS A 450 17.57 -25.95 5.09
N ASP A 451 17.93 -26.46 6.27
CA ASP A 451 19.22 -26.21 6.92
C ASP A 451 19.87 -27.48 7.50
N ASP A 452 19.25 -28.64 7.26
CA ASP A 452 19.63 -29.91 7.85
C ASP A 452 19.57 -29.95 9.40
N GLN A 453 18.98 -28.93 10.05
CA GLN A 453 18.81 -28.81 11.50
C GLN A 453 17.39 -29.10 11.97
N HIS A 454 16.41 -29.14 11.06
CA HIS A 454 15.01 -29.44 11.36
C HIS A 454 14.72 -30.94 11.36
N PHE A 455 14.60 -31.55 12.54
CA PHE A 455 14.33 -32.99 12.70
C PHE A 455 12.87 -33.26 12.99
N ALA A 456 12.33 -34.34 12.41
CA ALA A 456 10.95 -34.73 12.66
C ALA A 456 10.76 -35.20 14.11
N VAL A 457 9.68 -34.76 14.73
CA VAL A 457 9.30 -35.20 16.08
C VAL A 457 8.93 -36.68 16.02
N GLY A 458 9.63 -37.51 16.81
CA GLY A 458 9.40 -38.96 16.85
C GLY A 458 10.21 -39.77 15.82
N ASP A 459 10.85 -39.13 14.83
CA ASP A 459 11.77 -39.78 13.89
C ASP A 459 13.01 -38.91 13.62
N PRO A 460 14.10 -39.08 14.39
CA PRO A 460 15.30 -38.28 14.26
C PRO A 460 16.10 -38.54 12.97
N LYS A 461 15.72 -39.56 12.16
CA LYS A 461 16.35 -39.80 10.86
C LYS A 461 15.72 -38.95 9.76
N ARG A 462 14.47 -38.53 9.93
CA ARG A 462 13.76 -37.66 8.99
C ARG A 462 14.05 -36.20 9.34
N LYS A 463 14.55 -35.45 8.36
CA LYS A 463 14.85 -34.02 8.50
C LYS A 463 14.51 -33.25 7.24
N ILE A 464 14.38 -31.93 7.35
CA ILE A 464 14.32 -31.03 6.19
C ILE A 464 15.76 -30.81 5.70
N GLY A 465 16.08 -31.34 4.53
CA GLY A 465 17.43 -31.32 3.97
C GLY A 465 17.76 -30.04 3.20
N PHE A 466 19.05 -29.71 3.13
CA PHE A 466 19.62 -28.67 2.25
C PHE A 466 20.79 -29.18 1.40
N ASN A 467 21.39 -30.31 1.79
CA ASN A 467 22.63 -30.83 1.22
C ASN A 467 22.58 -31.29 -0.25
N ASN A 468 21.46 -31.14 -0.95
CA ASN A 468 21.37 -31.43 -2.37
C ASN A 468 20.77 -30.24 -3.12
N CYS A 469 21.61 -29.38 -3.69
CA CYS A 469 21.18 -28.25 -4.52
C CYS A 469 20.16 -28.67 -5.59
N ALA A 470 20.25 -29.92 -6.08
CA ALA A 470 19.35 -30.49 -7.08
C ALA A 470 17.89 -30.63 -6.62
N GLU A 471 17.58 -30.47 -5.33
CA GLU A 471 16.20 -30.37 -4.84
C GLU A 471 15.50 -29.11 -5.39
N CYS A 472 16.23 -28.00 -5.50
CA CYS A 472 15.70 -26.71 -5.95
C CYS A 472 16.15 -26.35 -7.37
N HIS A 473 17.41 -26.63 -7.72
CA HIS A 473 17.96 -26.27 -9.03
C HIS A 473 19.11 -27.17 -9.48
N ILE A 474 19.26 -27.31 -10.79
CA ILE A 474 20.32 -28.10 -11.41
C ILE A 474 21.25 -27.14 -12.16
N ILE A 475 22.54 -27.09 -11.80
CA ILE A 475 23.54 -26.29 -12.52
C ILE A 475 23.90 -27.02 -13.81
N GLN A 476 23.41 -26.52 -14.94
CA GLN A 476 23.67 -27.14 -16.24
C GLN A 476 25.06 -26.82 -16.77
N ALA A 477 25.54 -25.60 -16.55
CA ALA A 477 26.89 -25.18 -16.92
C ALA A 477 27.36 -24.04 -16.01
N GLN A 478 28.66 -23.96 -15.77
CA GLN A 478 29.29 -22.86 -15.04
C GLN A 478 30.72 -22.62 -15.53
N GLY A 479 31.31 -21.48 -15.20
CA GLY A 479 32.68 -21.14 -15.59
C GLY A 479 32.76 -20.03 -16.63
N THR A 480 33.76 -20.10 -17.49
CA THR A 480 34.14 -19.03 -18.42
C THR A 480 34.30 -19.60 -19.84
N GLY A 481 34.05 -18.80 -20.88
CA GLY A 481 34.34 -19.21 -22.27
C GLY A 481 33.90 -20.65 -22.63
N PRO A 482 34.84 -21.57 -22.98
CA PRO A 482 34.51 -22.95 -23.36
C PRO A 482 33.79 -23.78 -22.30
N GLN A 483 34.02 -23.55 -21.00
CA GLN A 483 33.40 -24.32 -19.92
C GLN A 483 31.88 -24.19 -19.92
N LEU A 484 31.36 -23.05 -20.41
CA LEU A 484 29.91 -22.83 -20.55
C LEU A 484 29.26 -23.69 -21.64
N LYS A 485 30.05 -24.41 -22.46
CA LYS A 485 29.56 -25.38 -23.44
C LYS A 485 29.42 -26.79 -22.86
N GLU A 486 29.97 -27.03 -21.67
CA GLU A 486 29.93 -28.33 -20.99
C GLU A 486 28.61 -28.48 -20.21
N LEU A 487 27.56 -28.86 -20.91
CA LEU A 487 26.23 -29.03 -20.33
C LEU A 487 26.10 -30.37 -19.59
N SER A 488 25.60 -30.34 -18.35
CA SER A 488 25.22 -31.51 -17.57
C SER A 488 23.70 -31.57 -17.37
N ALA A 489 23.08 -32.68 -17.77
CA ALA A 489 21.66 -32.92 -17.54
C ALA A 489 21.35 -33.28 -16.08
N THR A 490 22.29 -33.92 -15.38
CA THR A 490 22.17 -34.29 -13.97
C THR A 490 22.68 -33.21 -13.02
N GLY A 491 23.28 -32.16 -13.57
CA GLY A 491 23.88 -31.06 -12.84
C GLY A 491 25.38 -31.22 -12.60
N HIS A 492 26.06 -30.09 -12.48
CA HIS A 492 27.42 -30.00 -11.97
C HIS A 492 27.39 -29.63 -10.47
N PRO A 493 28.35 -30.11 -9.66
CA PRO A 493 28.59 -29.55 -8.33
C PRO A 493 28.87 -28.06 -8.44
N PHE A 494 28.34 -27.25 -7.53
CA PHE A 494 28.63 -25.81 -7.53
C PHE A 494 30.13 -25.56 -7.30
N VAL A 495 30.71 -24.68 -8.11
CA VAL A 495 32.08 -24.20 -7.93
C VAL A 495 32.02 -22.73 -7.56
N HIS A 496 32.48 -22.39 -6.35
CA HIS A 496 32.57 -20.99 -5.95
C HIS A 496 33.62 -20.27 -6.82
N PRO A 497 33.28 -19.15 -7.48
CA PRO A 497 34.24 -18.48 -8.32
C PRO A 497 35.21 -17.65 -7.47
N GLY A 498 36.50 -17.95 -7.56
CA GLY A 498 37.56 -17.30 -6.78
C GLY A 498 38.21 -18.27 -5.81
N GLU A 499 38.40 -17.84 -4.55
CA GLU A 499 39.02 -18.65 -3.51
C GLU A 499 38.08 -19.74 -2.97
N GLU A 500 38.67 -20.80 -2.41
CA GLU A 500 37.93 -21.87 -1.74
C GLU A 500 37.20 -21.31 -0.52
N VAL A 501 35.91 -21.62 -0.42
CA VAL A 501 35.09 -21.27 0.74
C VAL A 501 35.34 -22.31 1.83
N PRO A 502 35.65 -21.92 3.07
CA PRO A 502 35.84 -22.87 4.15
C PRO A 502 34.60 -23.74 4.35
N ASP A 503 34.82 -25.02 4.67
CA ASP A 503 33.74 -25.97 4.91
C ASP A 503 32.75 -25.46 5.97
N GLY A 504 31.46 -25.58 5.67
CA GLY A 504 30.37 -25.21 6.58
C GLY A 504 29.92 -23.75 6.53
N PHE A 505 30.54 -22.89 5.72
CA PHE A 505 30.04 -21.53 5.48
C PHE A 505 28.93 -21.51 4.43
N LEU A 506 27.85 -20.78 4.70
CA LEU A 506 26.78 -20.53 3.74
C LEU A 506 27.10 -19.28 2.92
N CYS A 507 26.55 -19.21 1.69
CA CYS A 507 26.79 -18.07 0.80
C CYS A 507 26.47 -16.72 1.48
N HIS A 508 25.34 -16.65 2.19
CA HIS A 508 24.89 -15.42 2.85
C HIS A 508 25.75 -15.00 4.04
N ASP A 509 26.58 -15.89 4.61
CA ASP A 509 27.50 -15.54 5.69
C ASP A 509 28.62 -14.62 5.17
N CYS A 510 28.98 -14.77 3.89
CA CYS A 510 30.01 -13.98 3.21
C CYS A 510 29.43 -12.87 2.32
N HIS A 511 28.21 -13.05 1.77
CA HIS A 511 27.58 -12.14 0.83
C HIS A 511 26.43 -11.31 1.41
N GLY A 512 26.02 -11.56 2.66
CA GLY A 512 24.80 -11.00 3.25
C GLY A 512 24.90 -9.57 3.76
N GLU A 513 23.98 -9.20 4.66
CA GLU A 513 23.78 -7.82 5.13
C GLU A 513 25.10 -7.15 5.57
N GLY A 514 25.47 -6.08 4.86
CA GLY A 514 26.62 -5.25 5.23
C GLY A 514 27.99 -5.76 4.75
N LYS A 515 28.03 -6.82 3.93
CA LYS A 515 29.24 -7.33 3.30
C LYS A 515 29.46 -6.78 1.88
#